data_AF-A0A6I3BKL8-F1
#
_entry.id   AF-A0A6I3BKL8-F1
#
_cell.length_a   1.000
_cell.length_b   1.000
_cell.length_c   1.000
_cell.angle_alpha   90.00
_cell.angle_beta   90.00
_cell.angle_gamma   90.00
#
_symmetry.space_group_name_H-M   'P 1'
#
loop_
_entity.id
_entity.type
_entity.pdbx_description
1 polymer ?
#
loop_
_entity_poly.entity_id
_entity_poly.type
_entity_poly.pdbx_seq_one_letter_code
_entity_poly.pdbx_strand_id
1 'polypeptide(L)'
;MSPRKKKSASKTSRINNEREITSSKIEDEIEEHGDGIYVVRKITGSSSNKPYRCPGCDQVIPMATPHTVAWLEHDAETRRHWHSICWSKRNQRKPKVERTRNAPRY
;
A
#
# COMPACT_ATOMS: atom_id res chain seq x y z
N MET A 1 -24.40 1.71 -49.06
CA MET A 1 -25.05 2.81 -48.31
C MET A 1 -25.58 2.23 -47.00
N SER A 2 -24.89 2.47 -45.88
CA SER A 2 -25.20 1.84 -44.59
C SER A 2 -25.95 2.81 -43.66
N PRO A 3 -27.08 2.43 -43.05
CA PRO A 3 -27.83 3.31 -42.16
C PRO A 3 -27.14 3.45 -40.80
N ARG A 4 -26.88 4.70 -40.41
CA ARG A 4 -26.19 5.14 -39.20
C ARG A 4 -27.09 4.97 -37.97
N LYS A 5 -26.87 3.94 -37.15
CA LYS A 5 -27.60 3.71 -35.90
C LYS A 5 -27.08 4.66 -34.80
N LYS A 6 -27.87 5.66 -34.41
CA LYS A 6 -27.61 6.53 -33.23
C LYS A 6 -28.03 5.78 -31.97
N LYS A 7 -27.15 5.65 -30.97
CA LYS A 7 -27.52 5.23 -29.61
C LYS A 7 -27.48 6.46 -28.69
N SER A 8 -28.62 6.71 -28.05
CA SER A 8 -28.93 7.82 -27.17
C SER A 8 -28.16 7.75 -25.84
N ALA A 9 -27.83 8.93 -25.32
CA ALA A 9 -27.16 9.14 -24.03
C ALA A 9 -28.03 8.69 -22.85
N SER A 10 -27.50 7.80 -22.02
CA SER A 10 -28.09 7.45 -20.72
C SER A 10 -27.45 8.30 -19.63
N LYS A 11 -28.19 9.32 -19.23
CA LYS A 11 -27.91 10.25 -18.15
C LYS A 11 -28.05 9.50 -16.81
N THR A 12 -26.96 8.97 -16.27
CA THR A 12 -27.00 8.39 -14.91
C THR A 12 -26.99 9.54 -13.90
N SER A 13 -28.03 9.55 -13.06
CA SER A 13 -28.27 10.49 -12.00
C SER A 13 -27.10 10.52 -11.01
N ARG A 14 -26.48 11.70 -10.86
CA ARG A 14 -25.62 12.02 -9.72
C ARG A 14 -26.47 11.90 -8.47
N ILE A 15 -26.28 10.81 -7.71
CA ILE A 15 -26.80 10.71 -6.36
C ILE A 15 -25.75 11.35 -5.46
N ASN A 16 -26.06 12.55 -5.01
CA ASN A 16 -25.36 13.24 -3.93
C ASN A 16 -25.47 12.41 -2.65
N ASN A 17 -24.33 11.94 -2.14
CA ASN A 17 -24.20 11.54 -0.74
C ASN A 17 -23.20 12.50 -0.08
N GLU A 18 -23.70 13.69 0.24
CA GLU A 18 -22.99 14.67 1.08
C GLU A 18 -23.45 14.48 2.54
N ARG A 19 -22.47 14.21 3.41
CA ARG A 19 -22.51 14.12 4.89
C ARG A 19 -22.66 12.71 5.49
N GLU A 20 -21.55 11.97 5.41
CA GLU A 20 -20.87 11.53 6.63
C GLU A 20 -19.36 11.58 6.39
N ILE A 21 -18.78 12.77 6.63
CA ILE A 21 -17.33 12.95 6.74
C ILE A 21 -16.98 12.59 8.18
N THR A 22 -17.24 11.33 8.55
CA THR A 22 -16.79 10.72 9.80
C THR A 22 -15.66 9.80 9.40
N SER A 23 -14.44 10.35 9.43
CA SER A 23 -13.14 9.67 9.39
C SER A 23 -13.22 8.23 8.89
N SER A 24 -13.13 8.07 7.57
CA SER A 24 -13.07 6.76 6.89
C SER A 24 -12.37 5.78 7.79
N LYS A 25 -13.12 4.81 8.32
CA LYS A 25 -12.64 3.81 9.24
C LYS A 25 -11.54 3.04 8.52
N ILE A 26 -10.29 3.46 8.67
CA ILE A 26 -9.14 2.69 8.22
C ILE A 26 -9.08 1.54 9.23
N GLU A 27 -9.77 0.46 8.91
CA GLU A 27 -9.79 -0.71 9.77
C GLU A 27 -8.39 -1.32 9.80
N ASP A 28 -7.87 -1.40 11.02
CA ASP A 28 -6.67 -2.17 11.31
C ASP A 28 -7.04 -3.65 11.25
N GLU A 29 -6.38 -4.38 10.35
CA GLU A 29 -6.56 -5.81 10.16
C GLU A 29 -5.48 -6.52 10.97
N ILE A 30 -5.87 -7.43 11.87
CA ILE A 30 -4.92 -8.22 12.67
C ILE A 30 -4.61 -9.49 11.89
N GLU A 31 -3.33 -9.68 11.56
CA GLU A 31 -2.83 -10.85 10.85
C GLU A 31 -1.83 -11.60 11.73
N GLU A 32 -2.08 -12.90 11.98
CA GLU A 32 -1.13 -13.77 12.66
C GLU A 32 -0.12 -14.33 11.66
N HIS A 33 1.17 -14.14 11.95
CA HIS A 33 2.28 -14.64 11.13
C HIS A 33 3.27 -15.43 12.01
N GLY A 34 4.15 -16.21 11.38
CA GLY A 34 5.15 -17.02 12.10
C GLY A 34 6.12 -16.22 13.00
N ASP A 35 6.24 -14.90 12.78
CA ASP A 35 7.08 -14.01 13.61
C ASP A 35 6.29 -13.30 14.73
N GLY A 36 4.98 -13.53 14.81
CA GLY A 36 4.09 -12.88 15.79
C GLY A 36 2.79 -12.32 15.16
N ILE A 37 1.99 -11.66 15.99
CA ILE A 37 0.74 -11.01 15.59
C ILE A 37 1.05 -9.59 15.10
N TYR A 38 0.64 -9.32 13.87
CA TYR A 38 0.83 -8.03 13.21
C TYR A 38 -0.50 -7.30 13.08
N VAL A 39 -0.47 -6.01 13.36
CA VAL A 39 -1.55 -5.10 13.02
C VAL A 39 -1.21 -4.43 11.69
N VAL A 40 -2.12 -4.53 10.74
CA VAL A 40 -1.93 -4.14 9.34
C VAL A 40 -2.93 -3.07 8.97
N ARG A 41 -2.41 -1.94 8.48
CA ARG A 41 -3.19 -0.80 8.04
C ARG A 41 -2.94 -0.51 6.57
N LYS A 42 -4.01 -0.49 5.77
CA LYS A 42 -3.94 -0.11 4.35
C LYS A 42 -4.01 1.42 4.23
N ILE A 43 -2.98 2.02 3.65
CA ILE A 43 -2.85 3.47 3.44
C ILE A 43 -3.16 3.79 1.98
N THR A 44 -4.08 4.73 1.79
CA THR A 44 -4.40 5.27 0.46
C THR A 44 -3.31 6.25 0.02
N GLY A 45 -3.13 6.42 -1.29
CA GLY A 45 -2.14 7.35 -1.84
C GLY A 45 -2.24 8.75 -1.23
N SER A 46 -3.45 9.31 -1.17
CA SER A 46 -3.70 10.65 -0.64
C SER A 46 -3.27 10.88 0.82
N SER A 47 -3.15 9.81 1.61
CA SER A 47 -2.69 9.88 3.01
C SER A 47 -1.15 9.81 3.12
N SER A 48 -0.47 9.38 2.04
CA SER A 48 0.99 9.28 1.97
C SER A 48 1.64 10.64 1.63
N ASN A 49 1.96 11.40 2.67
CA ASN A 49 2.58 12.73 2.54
C ASN A 49 4.11 12.73 2.61
N LYS A 50 4.74 11.58 2.86
CA LYS A 50 6.21 11.45 3.00
C LYS A 50 6.70 10.19 2.28
N PRO A 51 7.90 10.23 1.68
CA PRO A 51 8.53 9.02 1.16
C PRO A 51 9.02 8.14 2.31
N TYR A 52 8.82 6.83 2.20
CA TYR A 52 9.25 5.85 3.20
C TYR A 52 10.09 4.73 2.58
N ARG A 53 10.92 4.05 3.37
CA ARG A 53 11.72 2.89 2.91
C ARG A 53 10.99 1.59 3.20
N CYS A 54 10.87 0.72 2.20
CA CYS A 54 10.23 -0.58 2.31
C CYS A 54 11.21 -1.67 2.79
N PRO A 55 11.00 -2.32 3.96
CA PRO A 55 11.92 -3.33 4.47
C PRO A 55 12.09 -4.58 3.59
N GLY A 56 11.05 -4.96 2.82
CA GLY A 56 11.10 -6.17 1.99
C GLY A 56 11.90 -6.04 0.68
N CYS A 57 12.17 -4.81 0.22
CA CYS A 57 12.88 -4.58 -1.05
C CYS A 57 13.89 -3.44 -1.00
N ASP A 58 14.00 -2.72 0.12
CA ASP A 58 14.83 -1.53 0.35
C ASP A 58 14.53 -0.32 -0.56
N GLN A 59 13.47 -0.38 -1.36
CA GLN A 59 13.10 0.71 -2.24
C GLN A 59 12.26 1.77 -1.54
N VAL A 60 12.34 3.00 -2.03
CA VAL A 60 11.51 4.12 -1.57
C VAL A 60 10.09 3.94 -2.08
N ILE A 61 9.13 3.99 -1.16
CA ILE A 61 7.71 4.19 -1.43
C ILE A 61 7.53 5.70 -1.66
N PRO A 62 7.14 6.15 -2.86
CA PRO A 62 6.93 7.57 -3.11
C PRO A 62 5.74 8.12 -2.32
N MET A 63 5.70 9.44 -2.19
CA MET A 63 4.48 10.15 -1.78
C MET A 63 3.32 9.82 -2.72
N ALA A 64 2.09 10.00 -2.26
CA ALA A 64 0.88 9.72 -3.02
C ALA A 64 0.71 8.25 -3.47
N THR A 65 1.55 7.32 -3.01
CA THR A 65 1.50 5.90 -3.41
C THR A 65 0.74 5.07 -2.37
N PRO A 66 -0.26 4.26 -2.76
CA PRO A 66 -0.95 3.37 -1.84
C PRO A 66 0.00 2.28 -1.35
N HIS A 67 0.01 2.04 -0.05
CA HIS A 67 0.94 1.12 0.60
C HIS A 67 0.36 0.60 1.92
N THR A 68 1.05 -0.34 2.55
CA THR A 68 0.61 -1.00 3.78
C THR A 68 1.54 -0.62 4.92
N VAL A 69 0.99 -0.25 6.08
CA VAL A 69 1.76 -0.04 7.30
C VAL A 69 1.50 -1.24 8.21
N ALA A 70 2.56 -1.87 8.71
CA ALA A 70 2.46 -3.02 9.59
C ALA A 70 3.38 -2.85 10.80
N TRP A 71 2.89 -3.26 11.97
CA TRP A 71 3.61 -3.24 13.26
C TRP A 71 3.18 -4.44 14.11
N LEU A 72 3.96 -4.79 15.13
CA LEU A 72 3.57 -5.84 16.06
C LEU A 72 2.50 -5.30 17.00
N GLU A 73 1.52 -6.13 17.38
CA GLU A 73 0.41 -5.70 18.23
C GLU A 73 0.84 -5.01 19.54
N HIS A 74 1.91 -5.52 20.16
CA HIS A 74 2.48 -4.98 21.40
C HIS A 74 3.50 -3.86 21.20
N ASP A 75 3.83 -3.51 19.96
CA ASP A 75 4.81 -2.48 19.63
C ASP A 75 4.30 -1.60 18.48
N ALA A 76 3.43 -0.66 18.85
CA ALA A 76 2.82 0.29 17.92
C ALA A 76 3.78 1.39 17.44
N GLU A 77 4.99 1.48 18.00
CA GLU A 77 5.98 2.49 17.63
C GLU A 77 6.84 2.01 16.46
N THR A 78 7.08 0.70 16.31
CA THR A 78 7.83 0.12 15.19
C THR A 78 7.02 -0.05 13.90
N ARG A 79 6.13 0.92 13.60
CA ARG A 79 5.37 0.99 12.33
C ARG A 79 6.29 1.05 11.13
N ARG A 80 6.27 -0.02 10.34
CA ARG A 80 7.04 -0.14 9.09
C ARG A 80 6.12 0.00 7.90
N HIS A 81 6.63 0.70 6.89
CA HIS A 81 5.89 0.98 5.66
C HIS A 81 6.33 -0.01 4.58
N TRP A 82 5.39 -0.70 3.97
CA TRP A 82 5.62 -1.74 2.96
C TRP A 82 4.83 -1.43 1.70
N HIS A 83 5.39 -1.69 0.52
CA HIS A 83 4.56 -1.82 -0.67
C HIS A 83 3.53 -2.93 -0.44
N SER A 84 2.31 -2.79 -0.97
CA SER A 84 1.25 -3.80 -0.79
C SER A 84 1.71 -5.20 -1.22
N ILE A 85 2.40 -5.30 -2.37
CA ILE A 85 2.94 -6.57 -2.89
C ILE A 85 4.07 -7.10 -2.00
N CYS A 86 4.89 -6.21 -1.43
CA CYS A 86 5.97 -6.62 -0.53
C CYS A 86 5.43 -7.17 0.79
N TRP A 87 4.33 -6.62 1.32
CA TRP A 87 3.66 -7.16 2.50
C TRP A 87 3.10 -8.55 2.24
N SER A 88 2.33 -8.74 1.16
CA SER A 88 1.75 -10.05 0.81
C SER A 88 2.80 -11.14 0.60
N LYS A 89 4.04 -10.77 0.23
CA LYS A 89 5.17 -11.69 0.05
C LYS A 89 6.29 -11.46 1.08
N ARG A 90 5.98 -10.94 2.28
CA ARG A 90 6.99 -10.57 3.30
C ARG A 90 7.96 -11.70 3.62
N ASN A 91 7.47 -12.94 3.70
CA ASN A 91 8.30 -14.11 4.01
C ASN A 91 9.29 -14.47 2.87
N GLN A 92 8.97 -14.10 1.63
CA GLN A 92 9.77 -14.40 0.45
C GLN A 92 10.63 -13.21 -0.01
N ARG A 93 10.27 -12.00 0.40
CA ARG A 93 10.93 -10.75 -0.01
C ARG A 93 11.96 -10.35 1.04
N LYS A 94 13.23 -10.31 0.64
CA LYS A 94 14.33 -9.77 1.42
C LYS A 94 15.07 -8.74 0.58
N PRO A 95 15.64 -7.68 1.20
CA PRO A 95 16.46 -6.73 0.48
C PRO A 95 17.58 -7.49 -0.21
N LYS A 96 17.83 -7.17 -1.48
CA LYS A 96 18.92 -7.78 -2.22
C LYS A 96 20.21 -7.19 -1.63
N VAL A 97 20.79 -7.88 -0.65
CA VAL A 97 22.11 -7.53 -0.14
C VAL A 97 23.06 -7.60 -1.32
N GLU A 98 23.48 -6.44 -1.83
CA GLU A 98 24.55 -6.37 -2.83
C GLU A 98 25.84 -6.81 -2.14
N ARG A 99 26.07 -8.12 -2.09
CA ARG A 99 27.40 -8.67 -1.82
C ARG A 99 28.31 -8.19 -2.93
N THR A 100 28.99 -7.08 -2.68
CA THR A 100 30.35 -6.76 -3.14
C THR A 100 30.71 -7.33 -4.51
N ARG A 101 29.90 -7.09 -5.54
CA ARG A 101 30.33 -7.36 -6.92
C ARG A 101 31.40 -6.37 -7.38
N ASN A 102 31.64 -5.32 -6.60
CA ASN A 102 32.56 -4.23 -6.91
C ASN A 102 33.59 -3.97 -5.79
N ALA A 103 33.86 -4.94 -4.92
CA ALA A 103 34.97 -4.78 -3.96
C ALA A 103 36.29 -4.65 -4.75
N PRO A 104 37.09 -3.61 -4.51
CA PRO A 104 38.37 -3.44 -5.19
C PRO A 104 39.24 -4.65 -4.90
N ARG A 105 39.66 -5.34 -5.96
CA ARG A 105 40.74 -6.33 -5.89
C ARG A 105 42.04 -5.55 -5.82
N TYR A 106 42.57 -5.38 -4.62
CA TYR A 106 44.00 -5.15 -4.42
C TYR A 106 44.61 -6.41 -3.84
#